data_AF-A0A2M7E4C8-F1
#
_entry.id   AF-A0A2M7E4C8-F1
#
_cell.length_a   1.000
_cell.length_b   1.000
_cell.length_c   1.000
_cell.angle_alpha   90.00
_cell.angle_beta   90.00
_cell.angle_gamma   90.00
#
_symmetry.space_group_name_H-M   'P 1'
#
loop_
_entity.id
_entity.type
_entity.pdbx_description
1 polymer ?
#
loop_
_entity_poly.entity_id
_entity_poly.type
_entity_poly.pdbx_seq_one_letter_code
_entity_poly.pdbx_strand_id
1 'polypeptide(L)'
;EILVENILFALRCNKRVVDSVVSVSGNNEDKPRKNITEFSVINYEQFITSIALGIPDDVVAQKIVDLTKYSLYIEFVSVATNMIYSENLKVSDKLINELAFIVADAAQEYSAIAIELGVLKPRTYNKFSFAGHIDKSFVKENKYIAELGITDFAEVFK
;
A
#
# COMPACT_ATOMS: atom_id res chain seq x y z
N GLU A 1 9.81 18.48 2.01
CA GLU A 1 9.21 17.88 3.21
C GLU A 1 7.88 17.20 2.91
N ILE A 2 6.90 17.90 2.31
CA ILE A 2 5.56 17.36 1.99
C ILE A 2 5.58 16.03 1.22
N LEU A 3 6.39 15.90 0.16
CA LEU A 3 6.50 14.65 -0.60
C LEU A 3 6.95 13.46 0.25
N VAL A 4 7.93 13.67 1.14
CA VAL A 4 8.46 12.62 2.02
C VAL A 4 7.40 12.16 3.01
N GLU A 5 6.66 13.10 3.61
CA GLU A 5 5.56 12.77 4.53
C GLU A 5 4.45 11.98 3.84
N ASN A 6 4.07 12.38 2.62
CA ASN A 6 3.02 11.69 1.86
C ASN A 6 3.46 10.30 1.40
N ILE A 7 4.73 10.11 1.01
CA ILE A 7 5.29 8.78 0.72
C ILE A 7 5.29 7.92 1.97
N LEU A 8 5.72 8.45 3.11
CA LEU A 8 5.74 7.69 4.36
C LEU A 8 4.33 7.27 4.79
N PHE A 9 3.35 8.16 4.62
CA PHE A 9 1.94 7.82 4.81
C PHE A 9 1.49 6.71 3.86
N ALA A 10 1.83 6.80 2.57
CA ALA A 10 1.47 5.80 1.57
C ALA A 10 2.09 4.43 1.85
N LEU A 11 3.37 4.39 2.24
CA LEU A 11 4.05 3.15 2.64
C LEU A 11 3.41 2.53 3.90
N ARG A 12 2.99 3.35 4.87
CA ARG A 12 2.22 2.89 6.04
C ARG A 12 0.86 2.30 5.64
N CYS A 13 0.17 2.89 4.67
CA CYS A 13 -1.06 2.34 4.12
C CYS A 13 -0.81 1.00 3.43
N ASN A 14 0.18 0.94 2.54
CA ASN A 14 0.57 -0.25 1.81
C ASN A 14 0.92 -1.41 2.75
N LYS A 15 1.80 -1.16 3.72
CA LYS A 15 2.20 -2.15 4.72
C LYS A 15 0.99 -2.75 5.45
N ARG A 16 0.04 -1.92 5.90
CA ARG A 16 -1.16 -2.41 6.61
C ARG A 16 -2.00 -3.33 5.73
N VAL A 17 -2.16 -3.00 4.45
CA VAL A 17 -2.91 -3.84 3.51
C VAL A 17 -2.18 -5.15 3.28
N VAL A 18 -0.87 -5.10 3.01
CA VAL A 18 -0.04 -6.30 2.81
C VAL A 18 -0.05 -7.20 4.05
N ASP A 19 0.18 -6.65 5.24
CA ASP A 19 0.15 -7.40 6.50
C ASP A 19 -1.22 -8.07 6.73
N SER A 20 -2.31 -7.41 6.31
CA SER A 20 -3.67 -7.98 6.40
C SER A 20 -3.88 -9.11 5.40
N VAL A 21 -3.38 -8.99 4.17
CA VAL A 21 -3.45 -10.07 3.17
C VAL A 21 -2.60 -11.28 3.59
N VAL A 22 -1.40 -11.06 4.12
CA VAL A 22 -0.50 -12.13 4.59
C VAL A 22 -1.07 -12.81 5.84
N SER A 23 -1.62 -12.05 6.80
CA SER A 23 -2.22 -12.62 8.01
C SER A 23 -3.51 -13.40 7.76
N VAL A 24 -4.33 -13.02 6.76
CA VAL A 24 -5.47 -13.83 6.29
C VAL A 24 -5.00 -15.18 5.72
N SER A 25 -3.78 -15.27 5.19
CA SER A 25 -3.17 -16.52 4.72
C SER A 25 -2.57 -17.39 5.84
N GLY A 26 -2.58 -16.90 7.09
CA GLY A 26 -1.78 -17.42 8.21
C GLY A 26 -2.49 -18.35 9.19
N ASN A 27 -2.98 -19.50 8.70
CA ASN A 27 -3.16 -20.72 9.51
C ASN A 27 -2.47 -21.95 8.87
N ASN A 28 -1.58 -21.73 7.89
CA ASN A 28 -0.78 -22.78 7.26
C ASN A 28 0.70 -22.40 7.38
N GLU A 29 1.34 -22.83 8.47
CA GLU A 29 2.79 -22.71 8.67
C GLU A 29 3.62 -23.56 7.67
N ASP A 30 2.99 -24.39 6.84
CA ASP A 30 3.65 -25.34 5.94
C ASP A 30 3.19 -25.26 4.47
N LYS A 31 3.09 -24.07 3.88
CA LYS A 31 3.11 -23.99 2.42
C LYS A 31 4.31 -23.18 1.97
N PRO A 32 5.20 -23.78 1.15
CA PRO A 32 6.39 -23.10 0.70
C PRO A 32 5.93 -21.81 0.03
N ARG A 33 6.73 -20.75 0.19
CA ARG A 33 6.81 -19.66 -0.79
C ARG A 33 7.00 -20.36 -2.14
N LYS A 34 5.90 -20.71 -2.83
CA LYS A 34 5.95 -21.25 -4.17
C LYS A 34 6.72 -20.19 -4.93
N ASN A 35 7.87 -20.58 -5.45
CA ASN A 35 8.74 -19.73 -6.23
C ASN A 35 7.85 -18.90 -7.15
N ILE A 36 7.73 -17.60 -6.87
CA ILE A 36 6.96 -16.60 -7.63
C ILE A 36 7.56 -16.45 -9.06
N THR A 37 8.60 -17.22 -9.36
CA THR A 37 9.45 -17.15 -10.56
C THR A 37 8.84 -17.72 -11.83
N GLU A 38 7.59 -18.22 -11.82
CA GLU A 38 6.95 -18.80 -13.01
C GLU A 38 5.57 -18.22 -13.32
N PHE A 39 5.33 -16.95 -13.00
CA PHE A 39 4.18 -16.27 -13.59
C PHE A 39 4.46 -15.99 -15.06
N SER A 40 3.59 -16.49 -15.95
CA SER A 40 3.58 -16.07 -17.34
C SER A 40 3.43 -14.56 -17.39
N VAL A 41 4.29 -13.87 -18.16
CA VAL A 41 4.14 -12.43 -18.38
C VAL A 41 2.79 -12.19 -19.04
N ILE A 42 1.85 -11.63 -18.28
CA ILE A 42 0.53 -11.25 -18.78
C ILE A 42 0.52 -9.76 -19.09
N ASN A 43 -0.20 -9.38 -20.14
CA ASN A 43 -0.48 -7.96 -20.42
C ASN A 43 -1.69 -7.47 -19.60
N TYR A 44 -1.95 -6.15 -19.67
CA TYR A 44 -3.05 -5.53 -18.93
C TYR A 44 -4.42 -6.14 -19.27
N GLU A 45 -4.71 -6.36 -20.55
CA GLU A 45 -5.99 -6.95 -20.98
C GLU A 45 -6.19 -8.37 -20.43
N GLN A 46 -5.12 -9.17 -20.41
CA GLN A 46 -5.13 -10.51 -19.82
C GLN A 46 -5.33 -10.46 -18.30
N PHE A 47 -4.74 -9.49 -17.62
CA PHE A 47 -4.96 -9.26 -16.19
C PHE A 47 -6.41 -8.91 -15.89
N ILE A 48 -6.99 -7.93 -16.61
CA ILE A 48 -8.39 -7.52 -16.44
C ILE A 48 -9.33 -8.69 -16.74
N THR A 49 -9.09 -9.41 -17.85
CA THR A 49 -9.87 -10.58 -18.23
C THR A 49 -9.82 -11.66 -17.14
N SER A 50 -8.65 -11.89 -16.54
CA SER A 50 -8.49 -12.89 -15.48
C SER A 50 -9.31 -12.54 -14.23
N ILE A 51 -9.38 -11.25 -13.87
CA ILE A 51 -10.20 -10.78 -12.76
C ILE A 51 -11.69 -10.91 -13.10
N ALA A 52 -12.09 -10.43 -14.28
CA ALA A 52 -13.49 -10.45 -14.72
C ALA A 52 -14.06 -11.88 -14.81
N LEU A 53 -13.25 -12.86 -15.23
CA LEU A 53 -13.65 -14.26 -15.25
C LEU A 53 -13.59 -14.94 -13.87
N GLY A 54 -12.70 -14.48 -13.00
CA GLY A 54 -12.50 -15.06 -11.67
C GLY A 54 -13.48 -14.58 -10.61
N ILE A 55 -14.12 -13.43 -10.82
CA ILE A 55 -14.95 -12.75 -9.82
C ILE A 55 -16.35 -12.50 -10.40
N PRO A 56 -17.39 -13.19 -9.89
CA PRO A 56 -18.75 -13.07 -10.43
C PRO A 56 -19.42 -11.70 -10.26
N ASP A 57 -18.91 -10.87 -9.35
CA ASP A 57 -19.45 -9.54 -9.04
C ASP A 57 -18.57 -8.47 -9.68
N ASP A 58 -19.12 -7.80 -10.70
CA ASP A 58 -18.44 -6.75 -11.46
C ASP A 58 -17.97 -5.58 -10.58
N VAL A 59 -18.71 -5.25 -9.51
CA VAL A 59 -18.34 -4.16 -8.59
C VAL A 59 -17.11 -4.56 -7.78
N VAL A 60 -17.06 -5.80 -7.31
CA VAL A 60 -15.91 -6.33 -6.57
C VAL A 60 -14.70 -6.49 -7.49
N ALA A 61 -14.91 -6.97 -8.72
CA ALA A 61 -13.89 -7.08 -9.74
C ALA A 61 -13.23 -5.72 -10.03
N GLN A 62 -14.04 -4.69 -10.26
CA GLN A 62 -13.57 -3.32 -10.50
C GLN A 62 -12.78 -2.78 -9.29
N LYS A 63 -13.25 -3.02 -8.06
CA LYS A 63 -12.51 -2.63 -6.85
C LYS A 63 -11.13 -3.28 -6.74
N ILE A 64 -10.96 -4.53 -7.19
CA ILE A 64 -9.64 -5.19 -7.18
C ILE A 64 -8.72 -4.61 -8.24
N VAL A 65 -9.26 -4.26 -9.42
CA VAL A 65 -8.52 -3.52 -10.46
C VAL A 65 -8.07 -2.17 -9.91
N ASP A 66 -8.96 -1.42 -9.27
CA ASP A 66 -8.66 -0.11 -8.69
C ASP A 66 -7.67 -0.22 -7.52
N LEU A 67 -7.82 -1.22 -6.65
CA LEU A 67 -6.85 -1.52 -5.59
C LEU A 67 -5.45 -1.74 -6.17
N THR A 68 -5.36 -2.51 -7.25
CA THR A 68 -4.08 -2.77 -7.95
C THR A 68 -3.53 -1.48 -8.56
N LYS A 69 -4.37 -0.71 -9.26
CA LYS A 69 -4.00 0.58 -9.85
C LYS A 69 -3.41 1.55 -8.82
N TYR A 70 -4.07 1.73 -7.67
CA TYR A 70 -3.57 2.66 -6.66
C TYR A 70 -2.30 2.15 -5.97
N SER A 71 -2.13 0.82 -5.83
CA SER A 71 -0.86 0.26 -5.36
C SER A 71 0.30 0.59 -6.31
N LEU A 72 0.06 0.53 -7.62
CA LEU A 72 1.04 0.88 -8.65
C LEU A 72 1.38 2.37 -8.64
N TYR A 73 0.43 3.27 -8.34
CA TYR A 73 0.75 4.69 -8.18
C TYR A 73 1.63 4.97 -6.97
N ILE A 74 1.40 4.28 -5.85
CA ILE A 74 2.28 4.38 -4.68
C ILE A 74 3.70 3.92 -5.04
N GLU A 75 3.81 2.79 -5.74
CA GLU A 75 5.09 2.27 -6.22
C GLU A 75 5.77 3.26 -7.18
N PHE A 76 5.05 3.74 -8.19
CA PHE A 76 5.55 4.68 -9.18
C PHE A 76 6.14 5.93 -8.54
N VAL A 77 5.42 6.59 -7.62
CA VAL A 77 5.94 7.78 -6.95
C VAL A 77 7.12 7.46 -6.05
N SER A 78 7.11 6.30 -5.39
CA SER A 78 8.23 5.86 -4.56
C SER A 78 9.51 5.65 -5.38
N VAL A 79 9.40 4.97 -6.54
CA VAL A 79 10.52 4.76 -7.47
C VAL A 79 10.98 6.10 -8.04
N ALA A 80 10.07 6.95 -8.51
CA ALA A 80 10.40 8.27 -9.03
C ALA A 80 11.15 9.12 -8.00
N THR A 81 10.70 9.12 -6.75
CA THR A 81 11.35 9.85 -5.66
C THR A 81 12.73 9.27 -5.34
N ASN A 82 12.87 7.95 -5.37
CA ASN A 82 14.16 7.30 -5.19
C ASN A 82 15.15 7.67 -6.31
N MET A 83 14.71 7.73 -7.57
CA MET A 83 15.54 8.19 -8.70
C MET A 83 15.96 9.65 -8.51
N ILE A 84 15.01 10.53 -8.17
CA ILE A 84 15.29 11.95 -7.93
C ILE A 84 16.37 12.11 -6.84
N TYR A 85 16.25 11.35 -5.74
CA TYR A 85 17.19 11.40 -4.64
C TYR A 85 18.56 10.80 -4.99
N SER A 86 18.58 9.59 -5.56
CA SER A 86 19.81 8.84 -5.84
C SER A 86 20.66 9.46 -6.96
N GLU A 87 20.02 9.99 -8.00
CA GLU A 87 20.69 10.65 -9.12
C GLU A 87 20.87 12.17 -8.90
N ASN A 88 20.40 12.69 -7.76
CA ASN A 88 20.42 14.12 -7.42
C ASN A 88 19.83 15.01 -8.54
N LEU A 89 18.68 14.58 -9.07
CA LEU A 89 18.03 15.26 -10.18
C LEU A 89 17.49 16.62 -9.74
N LYS A 90 17.73 17.64 -10.56
CA LYS A 90 17.10 18.96 -10.36
C LYS A 90 15.68 18.92 -10.91
N VAL A 91 14.72 18.88 -10.01
CA VAL A 91 13.30 18.87 -10.33
C VAL A 91 12.65 20.16 -9.83
N SER A 92 11.62 20.63 -10.53
CA SER A 92 10.88 21.81 -10.09
C SER A 92 10.01 21.50 -8.87
N ASP A 93 9.82 22.48 -7.99
CA ASP A 93 8.93 22.34 -6.82
C ASP A 93 7.50 22.00 -7.22
N LYS A 94 7.06 22.46 -8.40
CA LYS A 94 5.76 22.10 -8.97
C LYS A 94 5.64 20.59 -9.15
N LEU A 95 6.64 19.93 -9.73
CA LEU A 95 6.62 18.49 -9.96
C LEU A 95 6.70 17.72 -8.64
N ILE A 96 7.50 18.19 -7.68
CA ILE A 96 7.56 17.62 -6.32
C ILE A 96 6.19 17.67 -5.64
N ASN A 97 5.47 18.79 -5.78
CA ASN A 97 4.12 18.92 -5.24
C ASN A 97 3.12 18.00 -5.99
N GLU A 98 3.20 17.90 -7.30
CA GLU A 98 2.36 16.97 -8.09
C GLU A 98 2.56 15.52 -7.65
N LEU A 99 3.80 15.06 -7.48
CA LEU A 99 4.11 13.73 -6.93
C LEU A 99 3.53 13.55 -5.52
N ALA A 100 3.62 14.59 -4.69
CA ALA A 100 3.11 14.55 -3.32
C ALA A 100 1.58 14.41 -3.30
N PHE A 101 0.87 15.07 -4.23
CA PHE A 101 -0.57 14.91 -4.38
C PHE A 101 -0.94 13.52 -4.90
N ILE A 102 -0.28 13.03 -5.95
CA ILE A 102 -0.55 11.70 -6.54
C ILE A 102 -0.44 10.61 -5.48
N VAL A 103 0.65 10.61 -4.69
CA VAL A 103 0.88 9.54 -3.71
C VAL A 103 -0.06 9.63 -2.51
N ALA A 104 -0.45 10.84 -2.09
CA ALA A 104 -1.42 11.03 -1.02
C ALA A 104 -2.82 10.55 -1.43
N ASP A 105 -3.26 10.93 -2.63
CA ASP A 105 -4.54 10.53 -3.20
C ASP A 105 -4.60 9.00 -3.38
N ALA A 106 -3.57 8.43 -4.01
CA ALA A 106 -3.46 6.98 -4.19
C ALA A 106 -3.48 6.24 -2.84
N ALA A 107 -2.80 6.74 -1.81
CA ALA A 107 -2.80 6.11 -0.49
C ALA A 107 -4.17 6.13 0.21
N GLN A 108 -4.94 7.21 0.03
CA GLN A 108 -6.29 7.34 0.57
C GLN A 108 -7.25 6.38 -0.12
N GLU A 109 -7.29 6.42 -1.45
CA GLU A 109 -8.14 5.54 -2.26
C GLU A 109 -7.80 4.07 -2.06
N TYR A 110 -6.51 3.73 -2.07
CA TYR A 110 -6.04 2.37 -1.80
C TYR A 110 -6.52 1.84 -0.44
N SER A 111 -6.42 2.68 0.61
CA SER A 111 -6.87 2.31 1.95
C SER A 111 -8.39 2.18 2.04
N ALA A 112 -9.13 3.07 1.39
CA ALA A 112 -10.59 3.06 1.38
C ALA A 112 -11.11 1.78 0.70
N ILE A 113 -10.60 1.47 -0.49
CA ILE A 113 -10.98 0.27 -1.22
C ILE A 113 -10.60 -0.99 -0.45
N ALA A 114 -9.43 -1.01 0.20
CA ALA A 114 -9.04 -2.15 1.04
C ALA A 114 -10.00 -2.36 2.24
N ILE A 115 -10.56 -1.29 2.81
CA ILE A 115 -11.61 -1.40 3.83
C ILE A 115 -12.91 -1.94 3.23
N GLU A 116 -13.32 -1.43 2.07
CA GLU A 116 -14.55 -1.87 1.40
C GLU A 116 -14.52 -3.34 0.95
N LEU A 117 -13.35 -3.83 0.55
CA LEU A 117 -13.11 -5.24 0.23
C LEU A 117 -12.98 -6.12 1.49
N GLY A 118 -13.01 -5.52 2.68
CA GLY A 118 -12.85 -6.23 3.95
C GLY A 118 -11.43 -6.71 4.22
N VAL A 119 -10.45 -6.27 3.42
CA VAL A 119 -9.02 -6.57 3.62
C VAL A 119 -8.51 -5.85 4.87
N LEU A 120 -8.85 -4.57 5.01
CA LEU A 120 -8.59 -3.79 6.21
C LEU A 120 -9.84 -3.73 7.08
N LYS A 121 -9.69 -3.91 8.38
CA LYS A 121 -10.76 -3.58 9.32
C LYS A 121 -10.84 -2.05 9.45
N PRO A 122 -12.03 -1.45 9.28
CA PRO A 122 -12.20 -0.03 9.59
C PRO A 122 -11.80 0.18 11.05
N ARG A 123 -11.00 1.21 11.32
CA ARG A 123 -10.72 1.61 12.71
C ARG A 123 -12.04 2.05 13.33
N THR A 124 -12.64 1.19 14.12
CA THR A 124 -13.70 1.58 15.05
C THR A 124 -13.08 2.57 16.03
N TYR A 125 -13.20 3.86 15.72
CA TYR A 125 -13.25 4.83 16.80
C TYR A 125 -14.47 4.44 17.63
N ASN A 126 -14.24 3.93 18.83
CA ASN A 126 -15.25 3.99 19.89
C ASN A 126 -15.59 5.48 20.10
N LYS A 127 -16.49 6.02 19.27
CA LYS A 127 -17.28 7.19 19.62
C LYS A 127 -18.03 6.77 20.88
N PHE A 128 -17.72 7.41 22.00
CA PHE A 128 -18.08 7.08 23.40
C PHE A 128 -17.12 6.16 24.16
N SER A 129 -15.96 6.70 24.54
CA SER A 129 -15.42 6.48 25.88
C SER A 129 -14.57 7.69 26.25
N PHE A 130 -15.03 8.46 27.24
CA PHE A 130 -14.29 9.57 27.86
C PHE A 130 -13.19 9.06 28.81
N ALA A 131 -12.73 7.81 28.64
CA ALA A 131 -11.62 7.22 29.38
C ALA A 131 -10.58 6.71 28.38
N GLY A 132 -9.47 7.43 28.32
CA GLY A 132 -8.35 7.19 27.42
C GLY A 132 -7.66 5.85 27.65
N HIS A 133 -8.11 4.84 26.92
CA HIS A 133 -7.23 3.76 26.52
C HIS A 133 -6.83 3.98 25.07
N ILE A 134 -5.72 4.72 24.90
CA ILE A 134 -4.93 4.62 23.67
C ILE A 134 -4.51 3.16 23.57
N ASP A 135 -4.92 2.51 22.50
CA ASP A 135 -4.57 1.12 22.23
C ASP A 135 -3.04 1.01 22.15
N LYS A 136 -2.45 0.25 23.08
CA LYS A 136 -1.00 0.05 23.14
C LYS A 136 -0.48 -0.67 21.90
N SER A 137 -1.32 -1.47 21.23
CA SER A 137 -0.96 -2.10 19.96
C SER A 137 -0.80 -1.05 18.86
N PHE A 138 -1.69 -0.05 18.80
CA PHE A 138 -1.61 1.08 17.87
C PHE A 138 -0.35 1.94 18.08
N VAL A 139 0.00 2.26 19.33
CA VAL A 139 1.24 3.03 19.61
C VAL A 139 2.47 2.22 19.23
N LYS A 140 2.46 0.91 19.50
CA LYS A 140 3.58 0.01 19.21
C LYS A 140 3.75 -0.20 17.70
N GLU A 141 2.66 -0.33 16.96
CA GLU A 141 2.65 -0.45 15.50
C GLU A 141 3.14 0.84 14.83
N ASN A 142 2.60 2.01 15.19
CA ASN A 142 3.07 3.27 14.60
C ASN A 142 4.52 3.60 14.97
N LYS A 143 4.94 3.23 16.19
CA LYS A 143 6.35 3.35 16.61
C LYS A 143 7.24 2.43 15.78
N TYR A 144 6.87 1.16 15.62
CA TYR A 144 7.61 0.22 14.77
C TYR A 144 7.70 0.69 13.32
N ILE A 145 6.61 1.21 12.74
CA ILE A 145 6.61 1.70 11.36
C ILE A 145 7.37 3.03 11.22
N ALA A 146 7.38 3.88 12.25
CA ALA A 146 8.23 5.07 12.27
C ALA A 146 9.72 4.71 12.41
N GLU A 147 10.03 3.64 13.15
CA GLU A 147 11.39 3.13 13.36
C GLU A 147 11.96 2.42 12.12
N LEU A 148 11.11 1.78 11.29
CA LEU A 148 11.52 1.16 10.03
C LEU A 148 12.07 2.15 8.99
N GLY A 149 11.73 3.44 9.08
CA GLY A 149 12.29 4.49 8.22
C GLY A 149 12.15 4.24 6.71
N ILE A 150 12.67 5.17 5.90
CA ILE A 150 12.82 4.99 4.44
C ILE A 150 14.06 4.12 4.12
N THR A 151 15.01 4.04 5.04
CA THR A 151 16.30 3.38 4.88
C THR A 151 16.19 1.86 4.72
N ASP A 152 15.27 1.21 5.43
CA ASP A 152 15.14 -0.26 5.34
C ASP A 152 14.47 -0.67 4.00
N PHE A 153 13.61 0.18 3.43
CA PHE A 153 13.04 -0.06 2.10
C PHE A 153 14.11 0.07 1.00
N ALA A 154 15.09 0.96 1.16
CA ALA A 154 16.21 1.10 0.23
C ALA A 154 17.19 -0.09 0.28
N GLU A 155 17.26 -0.81 1.39
CA GLU A 155 18.10 -2.01 1.51
C GLU A 155 17.46 -3.26 0.88
N VAL A 156 16.13 -3.34 0.81
CA VAL A 156 15.43 -4.48 0.18
C VAL A 156 15.56 -4.50 -1.35
N PHE A 157 15.92 -3.37 -1.97
CA PHE A 157 16.09 -3.23 -3.43
C PHE A 157 17.57 -3.14 -3.88
N LYS A 158 18.53 -3.58 -3.05
CA LYS A 158 19.95 -3.74 -3.45
C LYS A 158 20.27 -5.16 -3.90
#